data_AF-A0A7C2JZD1-F1
#
_entry.id   AF-A0A7C2JZD1-F1
#
_cell.length_a   1.000
_cell.length_b   1.000
_cell.length_c   1.000
_cell.angle_alpha   90.00
_cell.angle_beta   90.00
_cell.angle_gamma   90.00
#
_symmetry.space_group_name_H-M   'P 1'
#
loop_
_entity.id
_entity.type
_entity.pdbx_description
1 polymer ?
#
loop_
_entity_poly.entity_id
_entity_poly.type
_entity_poly.pdbx_seq_one_letter_code
_entity_poly.pdbx_strand_id
1 'polypeptide(L)'
;MLAGPLFVRETLTAPRQFRHFLFRAGYLGALFVLMYTAAQVTFGWQIVRNISDIARFGELTFQIFSLVQLTLTLFFAVLFSAGNVAQEKDRRTLLMLLVTDLRDSELVLGKLCASLLLPVVLVGVSVPAFVFVYWLGGVSLDQIGWVVGISLAAAFAGGAWGTLVAYWREKTFQTLAICLIGVVLFLATIEGAIVLTPATATVLGPLNPFRAVLTVLDPFNAPDYGRAALGCIGALSLLGIGLTAATILQLRLWNPSRMVTEMKSQEEGESERTRSARAVWEHPVIWREMRTRAYGRKVVLIKLAYLVLAIAAFAVIGQTPVDAALVLGMVPPSGCAFVGLGLLALLLVNTQAVTSLTSERDANTLELLLVTEVTPREFVYGKLGGILYNTKEVIAAPLVFMLWQTAIGHWTWEHALYLTAGYAVLVLFSAMLGLHFGLTYGYSRQAIANSLATMFFLFGGIFICMLLIVQARSSFAVQLPNFIVFILGGSLGLGAALTHRNPSPALWLAASMLPFCTFYVITSYLLGQTLGVCLFICAAYGFTTIAMLVPAVSEFDIALGRSAQDRG
;
A
#
# COMPACT_ATOMS: atom_id res chain seq x y z
N MET A 1 5.02 -27.55 -19.52
CA MET A 1 4.07 -26.95 -18.55
C MET A 1 4.03 -25.44 -18.82
N LEU A 2 2.85 -24.84 -18.99
CA LEU A 2 2.70 -23.43 -19.42
C LEU A 2 3.39 -22.38 -18.50
N ALA A 3 3.56 -22.68 -17.20
CA ALA A 3 4.22 -21.78 -16.23
C ALA A 3 5.71 -22.12 -15.97
N GLY A 4 6.29 -23.04 -16.74
CA GLY A 4 7.72 -23.37 -16.69
C GLY A 4 8.22 -23.99 -15.36
N PRO A 5 9.53 -24.28 -15.26
CA PRO A 5 10.15 -24.88 -14.07
C PRO A 5 10.20 -23.91 -12.87
N LEU A 6 10.14 -22.60 -13.11
CA LEU A 6 10.24 -21.58 -12.08
C LEU A 6 9.02 -21.60 -11.14
N PHE A 7 7.82 -21.78 -11.69
CA PHE A 7 6.60 -21.92 -10.90
C PHE A 7 6.57 -23.23 -10.10
N VAL A 8 7.05 -24.33 -10.70
CA VAL A 8 7.13 -25.64 -10.03
C VAL A 8 8.04 -25.55 -8.79
N ARG A 9 9.18 -24.88 -8.90
CA ARG A 9 10.07 -24.65 -7.76
C ARG A 9 9.34 -23.89 -6.65
N GLU A 10 8.73 -22.75 -6.97
CA GLU A 10 8.08 -21.90 -5.97
C GLU A 10 6.88 -22.56 -5.29
N THR A 11 6.07 -23.31 -6.03
CA THR A 11 4.93 -24.07 -5.47
C THR A 11 5.38 -25.18 -4.53
N LEU A 12 6.53 -25.80 -4.77
CA LEU A 12 7.08 -26.84 -3.88
C LEU A 12 7.78 -26.24 -2.65
N THR A 13 8.38 -25.05 -2.76
CA THR A 13 9.15 -24.43 -1.67
C THR A 13 8.32 -23.51 -0.78
N ALA A 14 7.40 -22.72 -1.33
CA ALA A 14 6.67 -21.71 -0.58
C ALA A 14 5.81 -22.28 0.56
N PRO A 15 5.06 -23.39 0.41
CA PRO A 15 4.25 -23.96 1.49
C PRO A 15 5.06 -24.48 2.67
N ARG A 16 6.36 -24.76 2.48
CA ARG A 16 7.24 -25.31 3.52
C ARG A 16 7.74 -24.26 4.50
N GLN A 17 7.55 -22.98 4.21
CA GLN A 17 8.03 -21.89 5.07
C GLN A 17 7.02 -21.58 6.17
N PHE A 18 7.47 -21.51 7.42
CA PHE A 18 6.64 -21.15 8.58
C PHE A 18 5.86 -19.84 8.38
N ARG A 19 6.49 -18.86 7.71
CA ARG A 19 5.86 -17.58 7.36
C ARG A 19 4.56 -17.75 6.56
N HIS A 20 4.49 -18.74 5.69
CA HIS A 20 3.30 -19.00 4.89
C HIS A 20 2.13 -19.46 5.76
N PHE A 21 2.38 -20.29 6.77
CA PHE A 21 1.36 -20.67 7.77
C PHE A 21 0.90 -19.46 8.58
N LEU A 22 1.83 -18.60 8.99
CA LEU A 22 1.51 -17.40 9.74
C LEU A 22 0.64 -16.41 8.94
N PHE A 23 0.90 -16.23 7.65
CA PHE A 23 0.05 -15.40 6.79
C PHE A 23 -1.37 -15.97 6.66
N ARG A 24 -1.52 -17.29 6.48
CA ARG A 24 -2.84 -17.94 6.37
C ARG A 24 -3.62 -17.83 7.68
N ALA A 25 -3.00 -18.21 8.80
CA ALA A 25 -3.60 -18.16 10.12
C ALA A 25 -3.92 -16.72 10.54
N GLY A 26 -3.00 -15.79 10.29
CA GLY A 26 -3.19 -14.37 10.58
C GLY A 26 -4.31 -13.75 9.76
N TYR A 27 -4.43 -14.08 8.47
CA TYR A 27 -5.52 -13.58 7.63
C TYR A 27 -6.88 -14.12 8.07
N LEU A 28 -7.00 -15.43 8.32
CA LEU A 28 -8.24 -16.02 8.83
C LEU A 28 -8.59 -15.50 10.23
N GLY A 29 -7.58 -15.35 11.09
CA GLY A 29 -7.73 -14.74 12.41
C GLY A 29 -8.22 -13.29 12.33
N ALA A 30 -7.71 -12.51 11.36
CA ALA A 30 -8.18 -11.15 11.11
C ALA A 30 -9.65 -11.14 10.66
N LEU A 31 -10.06 -12.01 9.73
CA LEU A 31 -11.46 -12.16 9.34
C LEU A 31 -12.35 -12.56 10.53
N PHE A 32 -11.88 -13.49 11.36
CA PHE A 32 -12.60 -13.89 12.57
C PHE A 32 -12.76 -12.74 13.56
N VAL A 33 -11.70 -11.98 13.82
CA VAL A 33 -11.75 -10.78 14.67
C VAL A 33 -12.74 -9.76 14.08
N LEU A 34 -12.71 -9.52 12.77
CA LEU A 34 -13.66 -8.64 12.10
C LEU A 34 -15.11 -9.10 12.29
N MET A 35 -15.39 -10.39 12.07
CA MET A 35 -16.73 -10.95 12.28
C MET A 35 -17.16 -10.87 13.74
N TYR A 36 -16.26 -11.19 14.68
CA TYR A 36 -16.54 -11.10 16.10
C TYR A 36 -16.83 -9.66 16.52
N THR A 37 -16.05 -8.68 16.06
CA THR A 37 -16.32 -7.27 16.35
C THR A 37 -17.61 -6.81 15.68
N ALA A 38 -17.88 -7.20 14.44
CA ALA A 38 -19.16 -6.91 13.78
C ALA A 38 -20.35 -7.50 14.56
N ALA A 39 -20.24 -8.73 15.07
CA ALA A 39 -21.30 -9.38 15.86
C ALA A 39 -21.60 -8.59 17.12
N GLN A 40 -20.55 -8.13 17.79
CA GLN A 40 -20.65 -7.33 18.99
C GLN A 40 -21.19 -5.92 18.72
N VAL A 41 -20.87 -5.36 17.54
CA VAL A 41 -21.44 -4.10 17.07
C VAL A 41 -22.95 -4.23 16.84
N THR A 42 -23.39 -5.33 16.22
CA THR A 42 -24.80 -5.55 15.87
C THR A 42 -25.65 -6.00 17.06
N PHE A 43 -25.16 -6.90 17.91
CA PHE A 43 -25.95 -7.53 18.98
C PHE A 43 -25.53 -7.15 20.41
N GLY A 44 -24.29 -6.71 20.62
CA GLY A 44 -23.71 -6.54 21.95
C GLY A 44 -23.78 -7.82 22.79
N TRP A 45 -24.25 -7.70 24.03
CA TRP A 45 -24.52 -8.84 24.94
C TRP A 45 -25.98 -9.30 24.91
N GLN A 46 -26.80 -8.78 23.99
CA GLN A 46 -28.23 -9.12 23.95
C GLN A 46 -28.42 -10.52 23.36
N ILE A 47 -29.34 -11.29 23.94
CA ILE A 47 -29.74 -12.58 23.38
C ILE A 47 -30.53 -12.29 22.10
N VAL A 48 -29.95 -12.65 20.96
CA VAL A 48 -30.61 -12.48 19.66
C VAL A 48 -31.78 -13.45 19.56
N ARG A 49 -33.00 -12.91 19.48
CA ARG A 49 -34.24 -13.70 19.37
C ARG A 49 -34.88 -13.64 17.98
N ASN A 50 -34.52 -12.64 17.17
CA ASN A 50 -35.09 -12.43 15.84
C ASN A 50 -34.18 -12.98 14.76
N ILE A 51 -34.74 -13.77 13.84
CA ILE A 51 -34.03 -14.31 12.67
C ILE A 51 -33.58 -13.19 11.73
N SER A 52 -34.37 -12.12 11.60
CA SER A 52 -34.05 -10.96 10.74
C SER A 52 -32.78 -10.22 11.16
N ASP A 53 -32.51 -10.15 12.46
CA ASP A 53 -31.32 -9.46 12.98
C ASP A 53 -30.05 -10.28 12.68
N ILE A 54 -30.16 -11.62 12.73
CA ILE A 54 -29.07 -12.53 12.33
C ILE A 54 -28.78 -12.42 10.83
N ALA A 55 -29.82 -12.34 9.99
CA ALA A 55 -29.65 -12.18 8.55
C ALA A 55 -28.97 -10.84 8.17
N ARG A 56 -29.38 -9.73 8.81
CA ARG A 56 -28.73 -8.41 8.63
C ARG A 56 -27.26 -8.42 9.06
N PHE A 57 -26.95 -9.13 10.14
CA PHE A 57 -25.58 -9.31 10.58
C PHE A 57 -24.74 -10.10 9.56
N GLY A 58 -25.31 -11.17 8.98
CA GLY A 58 -24.69 -11.93 7.91
C GLY A 58 -24.37 -11.05 6.69
N GLU A 59 -25.34 -10.25 6.25
CA GLU A 59 -25.18 -9.27 5.15
C GLU A 59 -24.06 -8.25 5.43
N LEU A 60 -24.06 -7.61 6.61
CA LEU A 60 -23.02 -6.65 7.02
C LEU A 60 -21.63 -7.30 7.08
N THR A 61 -21.53 -8.50 7.65
CA THR A 61 -20.26 -9.24 7.74
C THR A 61 -19.74 -9.57 6.34
N PHE A 62 -20.63 -10.02 5.44
CA PHE A 62 -20.28 -10.31 4.06
C PHE A 62 -19.82 -9.07 3.28
N GLN A 63 -20.47 -7.92 3.47
CA GLN A 63 -20.03 -6.65 2.90
C GLN A 63 -18.62 -6.27 3.34
N ILE A 64 -18.34 -6.33 4.65
CA ILE A 64 -17.01 -6.02 5.21
C ILE A 64 -15.97 -6.99 4.66
N PHE A 65 -16.25 -8.29 4.69
CA PHE A 65 -15.33 -9.32 4.20
C PHE A 65 -15.01 -9.14 2.70
N SER A 66 -16.03 -8.87 1.88
CA SER A 66 -15.89 -8.71 0.43
C SER A 66 -14.99 -7.53 0.07
N LEU A 67 -15.21 -6.36 0.69
CA LEU A 67 -14.42 -5.16 0.43
C LEU A 67 -12.99 -5.28 0.95
N VAL A 68 -12.81 -5.84 2.15
CA VAL A 68 -11.48 -6.07 2.74
C VAL A 68 -10.69 -7.10 1.91
N GLN A 69 -11.32 -8.21 1.51
CA GLN A 69 -10.69 -9.21 0.65
C GLN A 69 -10.26 -8.62 -0.69
N LEU A 70 -11.16 -7.93 -1.40
CA LEU A 70 -10.84 -7.35 -2.71
C LEU A 70 -9.67 -6.37 -2.61
N THR A 71 -9.67 -5.49 -1.61
CA THR A 71 -8.62 -4.47 -1.43
C THR A 71 -7.27 -5.13 -1.14
N LEU A 72 -7.23 -6.07 -0.20
CA LEU A 72 -6.00 -6.78 0.18
C LEU A 72 -5.44 -7.61 -0.97
N THR A 73 -6.30 -8.33 -1.69
CA THR A 73 -5.89 -9.21 -2.78
C THR A 73 -5.34 -8.43 -3.97
N LEU A 74 -6.01 -7.34 -4.36
CA LEU A 74 -5.51 -6.43 -5.40
C LEU A 74 -4.17 -5.80 -5.00
N PHE A 75 -4.06 -5.28 -3.78
CA PHE A 75 -2.83 -4.67 -3.28
C PHE A 75 -1.66 -5.66 -3.27
N PHE A 76 -1.85 -6.84 -2.68
CA PHE A 76 -0.80 -7.86 -2.60
C PHE A 76 -0.44 -8.43 -3.96
N ALA A 77 -1.40 -8.63 -4.87
CA ALA A 77 -1.11 -9.11 -6.22
C ALA A 77 -0.19 -8.15 -6.97
N VAL A 78 -0.48 -6.86 -6.91
CA VAL A 78 0.33 -5.81 -7.55
C VAL A 78 1.71 -5.73 -6.89
N LEU A 79 1.76 -5.69 -5.55
CA LEU A 79 3.00 -5.53 -4.78
C LEU A 79 3.97 -6.71 -4.97
N PHE A 80 3.48 -7.95 -4.85
CA PHE A 80 4.35 -9.14 -4.96
C PHE A 80 4.76 -9.40 -6.40
N SER A 81 3.88 -9.14 -7.37
CA SER A 81 4.20 -9.25 -8.79
C SER A 81 5.30 -8.29 -9.19
N ALA A 82 5.12 -7.01 -8.85
CA ALA A 82 6.10 -5.97 -9.11
C ALA A 82 7.43 -6.26 -8.38
N GLY A 83 7.36 -6.59 -7.08
CA GLY A 83 8.52 -6.84 -6.22
C GLY A 83 9.36 -8.05 -6.62
N ASN A 84 8.74 -9.14 -7.09
CA ASN A 84 9.47 -10.35 -7.47
C ASN A 84 10.33 -10.17 -8.72
N VAL A 85 9.85 -9.41 -9.71
CA VAL A 85 10.62 -9.12 -10.93
C VAL A 85 11.65 -8.01 -10.68
N ALA A 86 11.23 -6.96 -9.97
CA ALA A 86 12.08 -5.86 -9.49
C ALA A 86 13.36 -6.37 -8.79
N GLN A 87 13.23 -7.35 -7.90
CA GLN A 87 14.36 -7.90 -7.17
C GLN A 87 15.35 -8.66 -8.07
N GLU A 88 14.87 -9.42 -9.05
CA GLU A 88 15.74 -10.13 -10.00
C GLU A 88 16.56 -9.15 -10.85
N LYS A 89 16.00 -7.96 -11.11
CA LYS A 89 16.72 -6.87 -11.77
C LYS A 89 17.78 -6.26 -10.87
N ASP A 90 17.44 -5.94 -9.62
CA ASP A 90 18.39 -5.37 -8.65
C ASP A 90 19.58 -6.31 -8.43
N ARG A 91 19.32 -7.63 -8.37
CA ARG A 91 20.36 -8.66 -8.20
C ARG A 91 21.13 -9.00 -9.48
N ARG A 92 20.80 -8.38 -10.62
CA ARG A 92 21.36 -8.69 -11.95
C ARG A 92 21.16 -10.15 -12.40
N THR A 93 20.26 -10.88 -11.77
CA THR A 93 19.94 -12.29 -12.08
C THR A 93 18.93 -12.41 -13.22
N LEU A 94 18.13 -11.37 -13.49
CA LEU A 94 17.21 -11.37 -14.63
C LEU A 94 17.95 -11.57 -15.97
N LEU A 95 19.12 -10.96 -16.13
CA LEU A 95 19.93 -11.11 -17.35
C LEU A 95 20.41 -12.54 -17.53
N MET A 96 20.80 -13.22 -16.45
CA MET A 96 21.18 -14.64 -16.52
C MET A 96 20.00 -15.50 -16.97
N LEU A 97 18.80 -15.26 -16.44
CA LEU A 97 17.58 -15.97 -16.84
C LEU A 97 17.25 -15.77 -18.33
N LEU A 98 17.52 -14.58 -18.89
CA LEU A 98 17.29 -14.28 -20.30
C LEU A 98 18.26 -14.98 -21.26
N VAL A 99 19.42 -15.45 -20.77
CA VAL A 99 20.42 -16.20 -21.56
C VAL A 99 20.17 -17.71 -21.50
N THR A 100 19.39 -18.20 -20.53
CA THR A 100 18.99 -19.61 -20.46
C THR A 100 17.97 -20.00 -21.53
N ASP A 101 17.79 -21.31 -21.75
CA ASP A 101 16.82 -21.88 -22.72
C ASP A 101 15.33 -21.68 -22.36
N LEU A 102 15.02 -20.75 -21.45
CA LEU A 102 13.65 -20.44 -21.06
C LEU A 102 12.95 -19.59 -22.14
N ARG A 103 11.73 -19.99 -22.50
CA ARG A 103 10.89 -19.16 -23.38
C ARG A 103 10.42 -17.92 -22.65
N ASP A 104 10.24 -16.82 -23.37
CA ASP A 104 9.74 -15.55 -22.80
C ASP A 104 8.39 -15.73 -22.08
N SER A 105 7.52 -16.57 -22.64
CA SER A 105 6.25 -16.95 -22.02
C SER A 105 6.43 -17.72 -20.72
N GLU A 106 7.38 -18.66 -20.64
CA GLU A 106 7.65 -19.44 -19.43
C GLU A 106 8.21 -18.57 -18.32
N LEU A 107 9.06 -17.60 -18.68
CA LEU A 107 9.63 -16.64 -17.75
C LEU A 107 8.55 -15.71 -17.18
N VAL A 108 7.76 -15.07 -18.05
CA VAL A 108 6.73 -14.09 -17.63
C VAL A 108 5.59 -14.79 -16.88
N LEU A 109 5.03 -15.87 -17.43
CA LEU A 109 3.94 -16.61 -16.78
C LEU A 109 4.43 -17.29 -15.50
N GLY A 110 5.64 -17.86 -15.50
CA GLY A 110 6.21 -18.47 -14.30
C GLY A 110 6.36 -17.47 -13.15
N LYS A 111 6.87 -16.27 -13.43
CA LYS A 111 7.00 -15.20 -12.43
C LYS A 111 5.66 -14.64 -11.99
N LEU A 112 4.73 -14.43 -12.92
CA LEU A 112 3.38 -13.97 -12.60
C LEU A 112 2.66 -14.97 -11.69
N CYS A 113 2.58 -16.25 -12.09
CA CYS A 113 1.93 -17.29 -11.31
C CYS A 113 2.59 -17.45 -9.93
N ALA A 114 3.92 -17.42 -9.85
CA ALA A 114 4.63 -17.49 -8.57
C ALA A 114 4.28 -16.31 -7.65
N SER A 115 4.16 -15.10 -8.19
CA SER A 115 3.77 -13.92 -7.43
C SER A 115 2.30 -13.93 -6.96
N LEU A 116 1.42 -14.59 -7.72
CA LEU A 116 0.00 -14.71 -7.41
C LEU A 116 -0.33 -15.84 -6.42
N LEU A 117 0.64 -16.71 -6.09
CA LEU A 117 0.42 -17.81 -5.14
C LEU A 117 -0.12 -17.33 -3.79
N LEU A 118 0.48 -16.29 -3.21
CA LEU A 118 0.01 -15.79 -1.91
C LEU A 118 -1.39 -15.16 -2.01
N PRO A 119 -1.68 -14.21 -2.91
CA PRO A 119 -3.04 -13.68 -3.10
C PRO A 119 -4.11 -14.77 -3.34
N VAL A 120 -3.83 -15.76 -4.19
CA VAL A 120 -4.77 -16.86 -4.45
C VAL A 120 -4.99 -17.72 -3.21
N VAL A 121 -3.94 -18.01 -2.44
CA VAL A 121 -4.07 -18.72 -1.17
C VAL A 121 -4.89 -17.91 -0.16
N LEU A 122 -4.71 -16.59 -0.08
CA LEU A 122 -5.52 -15.73 0.79
C LEU A 122 -7.01 -15.82 0.42
N VAL A 123 -7.35 -15.71 -0.87
CA VAL A 123 -8.73 -15.91 -1.35
C VAL A 123 -9.24 -17.32 -1.04
N GLY A 124 -8.41 -18.36 -1.20
CA GLY A 124 -8.82 -19.73 -0.88
C GLY A 124 -9.09 -19.94 0.61
N VAL A 125 -8.28 -19.32 1.48
CA VAL A 125 -8.41 -19.41 2.94
C VAL A 125 -9.62 -18.63 3.47
N SER A 126 -10.08 -17.59 2.77
CA SER A 126 -11.30 -16.89 3.15
C SER A 126 -12.58 -17.64 2.77
N VAL A 127 -12.59 -18.50 1.73
CA VAL A 127 -13.82 -19.19 1.29
C VAL A 127 -14.57 -19.88 2.45
N PRO A 128 -13.92 -20.65 3.35
CA PRO A 128 -14.61 -21.23 4.50
C PRO A 128 -15.25 -20.19 5.43
N ALA A 129 -14.59 -19.04 5.62
CA ALA A 129 -15.15 -17.94 6.42
C ALA A 129 -16.37 -17.32 5.74
N PHE A 130 -16.35 -17.12 4.42
CA PHE A 130 -17.51 -16.67 3.66
C PHE A 130 -18.68 -17.65 3.69
N VAL A 131 -18.40 -18.95 3.55
CA VAL A 131 -19.41 -20.00 3.67
C VAL A 131 -19.99 -20.03 5.08
N PHE A 132 -19.20 -19.77 6.13
CA PHE A 132 -19.73 -19.62 7.48
C PHE A 132 -20.72 -18.44 7.58
N VAL A 133 -20.45 -17.31 6.92
CA VAL A 133 -21.40 -16.18 6.87
C VAL A 133 -22.71 -16.55 6.18
N TYR A 134 -22.68 -17.40 5.15
CA TYR A 134 -23.91 -17.91 4.52
C TYR A 134 -24.86 -18.61 5.52
N TRP A 135 -24.33 -19.32 6.52
CA TRP A 135 -25.15 -19.95 7.57
C TRP A 135 -25.85 -18.95 8.49
N LEU A 136 -25.38 -17.71 8.58
CA LEU A 136 -26.03 -16.63 9.34
C LEU A 136 -27.26 -16.07 8.60
N GLY A 137 -27.41 -16.34 7.30
CA GLY A 137 -28.48 -15.81 6.46
C GLY A 137 -28.15 -14.42 5.88
N GLY A 138 -29.03 -13.93 5.00
CA GLY A 138 -28.86 -12.63 4.32
C GLY A 138 -27.91 -12.63 3.13
N VAL A 139 -27.27 -13.75 2.82
CA VAL A 139 -26.28 -13.89 1.74
C VAL A 139 -26.57 -15.18 0.97
N SER A 140 -26.41 -15.16 -0.35
CA SER A 140 -26.51 -16.34 -1.21
C SER A 140 -25.14 -16.93 -1.57
N LEU A 141 -25.09 -18.23 -1.84
CA LEU A 141 -23.85 -18.89 -2.30
C LEU A 141 -23.36 -18.31 -3.64
N ASP A 142 -24.29 -17.88 -4.50
CA ASP A 142 -23.96 -17.24 -5.78
C ASP A 142 -23.19 -15.94 -5.57
N GLN A 143 -23.64 -15.07 -4.65
CA GLN A 143 -22.92 -13.84 -4.30
C GLN A 143 -21.49 -14.11 -3.81
N ILE A 144 -21.30 -15.15 -2.98
CA ILE A 144 -19.97 -15.56 -2.52
C ILE A 144 -19.10 -16.00 -3.70
N GLY A 145 -19.64 -16.83 -4.60
CA GLY A 145 -18.94 -17.27 -5.81
C GLY A 145 -18.52 -16.10 -6.70
N TRP A 146 -19.40 -15.11 -6.91
CA TRP A 146 -19.10 -13.91 -7.68
C TRP A 146 -18.02 -13.04 -7.04
N VAL A 147 -18.08 -12.78 -5.72
CA VAL A 147 -17.05 -11.99 -5.01
C VAL A 147 -15.68 -12.67 -5.08
N VAL A 148 -15.63 -14.00 -4.91
CA VAL A 148 -14.39 -14.79 -5.05
C VAL A 148 -13.87 -14.69 -6.49
N GLY A 149 -14.73 -14.86 -7.49
CA GLY A 149 -14.36 -14.74 -8.91
C GLY A 149 -13.82 -13.36 -9.27
N ILE A 150 -14.50 -12.29 -8.84
CA ILE A 150 -14.06 -10.89 -9.06
C ILE A 150 -12.71 -10.66 -8.37
N SER A 151 -12.53 -11.14 -7.13
CA SER A 151 -11.27 -10.99 -6.39
C SER A 151 -10.09 -11.66 -7.11
N LEU A 152 -10.30 -12.87 -7.64
CA LEU A 152 -9.28 -13.60 -8.42
C LEU A 152 -8.97 -12.90 -9.74
N ALA A 153 -9.99 -12.42 -10.45
CA ALA A 153 -9.81 -11.68 -11.71
C ALA A 153 -9.06 -10.36 -11.48
N ALA A 154 -9.40 -9.61 -10.42
CA ALA A 154 -8.71 -8.40 -10.01
C ALA A 154 -7.26 -8.67 -9.59
N ALA A 155 -6.99 -9.75 -8.85
CA ALA A 155 -5.65 -10.18 -8.51
C ALA A 155 -4.83 -10.52 -9.76
N PHE A 156 -5.41 -11.24 -10.73
CA PHE A 156 -4.74 -11.56 -11.98
C PHE A 156 -4.42 -10.30 -12.81
N ALA A 157 -5.40 -9.40 -13.00
CA ALA A 157 -5.20 -8.14 -13.71
C ALA A 157 -4.15 -7.23 -13.04
N GLY A 158 -4.23 -7.08 -11.72
CA GLY A 158 -3.26 -6.32 -10.92
C GLY A 158 -1.86 -6.93 -10.93
N GLY A 159 -1.76 -8.26 -10.88
CA GLY A 159 -0.51 -8.99 -11.05
C GLY A 159 0.09 -8.84 -12.46
N ALA A 160 -0.74 -8.88 -13.50
CA ALA A 160 -0.30 -8.65 -14.88
C ALA A 160 0.22 -7.21 -15.07
N TRP A 161 -0.47 -6.22 -14.50
CA TRP A 161 0.01 -4.84 -14.45
C TRP A 161 1.35 -4.72 -13.71
N GLY A 162 1.46 -5.34 -12.53
CA GLY A 162 2.68 -5.35 -11.73
C GLY A 162 3.89 -5.94 -12.47
N THR A 163 3.70 -7.07 -13.17
CA THR A 163 4.76 -7.71 -13.95
C THR A 163 5.16 -6.88 -15.15
N LEU A 164 4.20 -6.34 -15.90
CA LEU A 164 4.45 -5.46 -17.04
C LEU A 164 5.34 -4.28 -16.64
N VAL A 165 4.93 -3.55 -15.61
CA VAL A 165 5.68 -2.36 -15.14
C VAL A 165 7.07 -2.77 -14.66
N ALA A 166 7.21 -3.90 -13.99
CA ALA A 166 8.49 -4.39 -13.50
C ALA A 166 9.44 -4.81 -14.61
N TYR A 167 8.96 -5.41 -15.71
CA TYR A 167 9.81 -5.69 -16.87
C TYR A 167 10.14 -4.42 -17.67
N TRP A 168 9.26 -3.42 -17.67
CA TRP A 168 9.50 -2.14 -18.35
C TRP A 168 10.45 -1.20 -17.60
N ARG A 169 10.47 -1.25 -16.27
CA ARG A 169 11.27 -0.36 -15.43
C ARG A 169 12.52 -1.04 -14.88
N GLU A 170 13.62 -0.30 -14.85
CA GLU A 170 14.90 -0.78 -14.33
C GLU A 170 14.99 -0.63 -12.81
N LYS A 171 14.45 0.47 -12.27
CA LYS A 171 14.53 0.78 -10.83
C LYS A 171 13.30 0.30 -10.10
N THR A 172 13.50 -0.30 -8.94
CA THR A 172 12.44 -0.89 -8.11
C THR A 172 11.53 0.14 -7.46
N PHE A 173 12.08 1.27 -7.01
CA PHE A 173 11.28 2.43 -6.61
C PHE A 173 10.28 2.86 -7.68
N GLN A 174 10.77 3.05 -8.91
CA GLN A 174 9.92 3.50 -10.03
C GLN A 174 8.85 2.45 -10.35
N THR A 175 9.24 1.17 -10.31
CA THR A 175 8.33 0.05 -10.54
C THR A 175 7.17 0.10 -9.56
N LEU A 176 7.47 0.10 -8.25
CA LEU A 176 6.45 0.03 -7.21
C LEU A 176 5.56 1.26 -7.17
N ALA A 177 6.13 2.45 -7.29
CA ALA A 177 5.37 3.69 -7.32
C ALA A 177 4.43 3.76 -8.53
N ILE A 178 4.90 3.37 -9.73
CA ILE A 178 4.06 3.32 -10.94
C ILE A 178 2.97 2.25 -10.79
N CYS A 179 3.27 1.12 -10.16
CA CYS A 179 2.28 0.08 -9.90
C CYS A 179 1.14 0.61 -9.00
N LEU A 180 1.49 1.20 -7.84
CA LEU A 180 0.51 1.70 -6.87
C LEU A 180 -0.31 2.87 -7.44
N ILE A 181 0.36 3.91 -7.97
CA ILE A 181 -0.34 5.05 -8.58
C ILE A 181 -1.13 4.60 -9.82
N GLY A 182 -0.59 3.68 -10.62
CA GLY A 182 -1.22 3.19 -11.83
C GLY A 182 -2.56 2.52 -11.57
N VAL A 183 -2.66 1.70 -10.53
CA VAL A 183 -3.94 1.08 -10.13
C VAL A 183 -4.96 2.14 -9.71
N VAL A 184 -4.55 3.11 -8.90
CA VAL A 184 -5.46 4.18 -8.45
C VAL A 184 -5.89 5.06 -9.63
N LEU A 185 -4.96 5.47 -10.49
CA LEU A 185 -5.26 6.24 -11.69
C LEU A 185 -6.18 5.48 -12.63
N PHE A 186 -5.98 4.17 -12.80
CA PHE A 186 -6.85 3.34 -13.62
C PHE A 186 -8.29 3.36 -13.08
N LEU A 187 -8.47 3.15 -11.77
CA LEU A 187 -9.80 3.22 -11.14
C LEU A 187 -10.40 4.63 -11.21
N ALA A 188 -9.59 5.67 -10.95
CA ALA A 188 -10.04 7.06 -10.99
C ALA A 188 -10.42 7.53 -12.41
N THR A 189 -9.71 7.06 -13.44
CA THR A 189 -10.02 7.39 -14.84
C THR A 189 -11.29 6.70 -15.30
N ILE A 190 -11.53 5.45 -14.87
CA ILE A 190 -12.80 4.75 -15.13
C ILE A 190 -13.95 5.50 -14.47
N GLU A 191 -13.86 5.78 -13.17
CA GLU A 191 -14.94 6.47 -12.44
C GLU A 191 -15.13 7.91 -12.97
N GLY A 192 -14.05 8.63 -13.27
CA GLY A 192 -14.12 9.96 -13.87
C GLY A 192 -14.78 9.96 -15.25
N ALA A 193 -14.46 8.99 -16.11
CA ALA A 193 -15.09 8.84 -17.43
C ALA A 193 -16.60 8.53 -17.32
N ILE A 194 -16.98 7.71 -16.35
CA ILE A 194 -18.39 7.38 -16.08
C ILE A 194 -19.14 8.61 -15.56
N VAL A 195 -18.54 9.39 -14.65
CA VAL A 195 -19.16 10.63 -14.15
C VAL A 195 -19.33 11.66 -15.26
N LEU A 196 -18.32 11.84 -16.12
CA LEU A 196 -18.38 12.77 -17.26
C LEU A 196 -19.38 12.31 -18.33
N THR A 197 -19.45 11.00 -18.58
CA THR A 197 -20.27 10.41 -19.63
C THR A 197 -20.97 9.16 -19.11
N PRO A 198 -22.15 9.29 -18.46
CA PRO A 198 -22.84 8.15 -17.83
C PRO A 198 -23.14 6.98 -18.77
N ALA A 199 -23.31 7.24 -20.07
CA ALA A 199 -23.51 6.21 -21.09
C ALA A 199 -22.34 5.21 -21.19
N THR A 200 -21.12 5.60 -20.80
CA THR A 200 -19.95 4.72 -20.83
C THR A 200 -19.94 3.70 -19.67
N ALA A 201 -20.83 3.82 -18.69
CA ALA A 201 -20.90 2.94 -17.52
C ALA A 201 -21.08 1.46 -17.89
N THR A 202 -21.78 1.16 -18.99
CA THR A 202 -22.00 -0.23 -19.44
C THR A 202 -20.72 -0.89 -19.96
N VAL A 203 -19.82 -0.10 -20.56
CA VAL A 203 -18.56 -0.58 -21.16
C VAL A 203 -17.40 -0.49 -20.18
N LEU A 204 -17.28 0.63 -19.45
CA LEU A 204 -16.18 0.88 -18.52
C LEU A 204 -16.44 0.35 -17.12
N GLY A 205 -17.70 0.27 -16.69
CA GLY A 205 -18.09 -0.22 -15.36
C GLY A 205 -17.51 -1.60 -15.03
N PRO A 206 -17.53 -2.60 -15.95
CA PRO A 206 -16.92 -3.91 -15.72
C PRO A 206 -15.41 -3.88 -15.43
N LEU A 207 -14.67 -2.83 -15.82
CA LEU A 207 -13.25 -2.73 -15.51
C LEU A 207 -12.97 -2.30 -14.06
N ASN A 208 -13.99 -1.84 -13.32
CA ASN A 208 -13.86 -1.50 -11.89
C ASN A 208 -14.38 -2.65 -11.00
N PRO A 209 -13.49 -3.43 -10.34
CA PRO A 209 -13.90 -4.54 -9.48
C PRO A 209 -14.67 -4.08 -8.22
N PHE A 210 -14.39 -2.88 -7.71
CA PHE A 210 -15.11 -2.35 -6.54
C PHE A 210 -16.57 -2.08 -6.86
N ARG A 211 -16.84 -1.51 -8.04
CA ARG A 211 -18.20 -1.28 -8.52
C ARG A 211 -18.95 -2.61 -8.69
N ALA A 212 -18.31 -3.61 -9.28
CA ALA A 212 -18.89 -4.94 -9.45
C ALA A 212 -19.21 -5.62 -8.09
N VAL A 213 -18.29 -5.56 -7.12
CA VAL A 213 -18.56 -6.09 -5.77
C VAL A 213 -19.72 -5.34 -5.10
N LEU A 214 -19.76 -4.01 -5.19
CA LEU A 214 -20.88 -3.24 -4.65
C LEU A 214 -22.23 -3.60 -5.29
N THR A 215 -22.26 -3.91 -6.60
CA THR A 215 -23.49 -4.40 -7.25
C THR A 215 -23.89 -5.80 -6.80
N VAL A 216 -22.93 -6.69 -6.51
CA VAL A 216 -23.21 -8.04 -5.97
C VAL A 216 -23.72 -7.97 -4.54
N LEU A 217 -23.27 -6.97 -3.77
CA LEU A 217 -23.70 -6.73 -2.40
C LEU A 217 -25.12 -6.13 -2.29
N ASP A 218 -25.72 -5.66 -3.39
CA ASP A 218 -27.05 -5.05 -3.41
C ASP A 218 -28.01 -5.78 -4.39
N PRO A 219 -28.42 -7.02 -4.06
CA PRO A 219 -29.20 -7.86 -4.96
C PRO A 219 -30.62 -7.33 -5.21
N PHE A 220 -31.16 -6.50 -4.31
CA PHE A 220 -32.52 -5.95 -4.44
C PHE A 220 -32.58 -4.80 -5.44
N ASN A 221 -31.56 -3.94 -5.48
CA ASN A 221 -31.50 -2.85 -6.45
C ASN A 221 -30.87 -3.28 -7.79
N ALA A 222 -30.07 -4.35 -7.80
CA ALA A 222 -29.40 -4.88 -8.99
C ALA A 222 -29.71 -6.37 -9.21
N PRO A 223 -30.92 -6.75 -9.64
CA PRO A 223 -31.31 -8.16 -9.78
C PRO A 223 -30.46 -8.95 -10.79
N ASP A 224 -29.84 -8.26 -11.77
CA ASP A 224 -28.91 -8.84 -12.75
C ASP A 224 -27.43 -8.83 -12.27
N TYR A 225 -27.17 -8.81 -10.96
CA TYR A 225 -25.81 -8.75 -10.40
C TYR A 225 -24.87 -9.84 -10.93
N GLY A 226 -25.40 -11.03 -11.24
CA GLY A 226 -24.62 -12.14 -11.81
C GLY A 226 -24.03 -11.79 -13.18
N ARG A 227 -24.78 -11.12 -14.05
CA ARG A 227 -24.28 -10.67 -15.36
C ARG A 227 -23.22 -9.57 -15.20
N ALA A 228 -23.42 -8.64 -14.27
CA ALA A 228 -22.44 -7.60 -13.96
C ALA A 228 -21.13 -8.20 -13.45
N ALA A 229 -21.20 -9.18 -12.55
CA ALA A 229 -20.04 -9.89 -12.03
C ALA A 229 -19.30 -10.67 -13.13
N LEU A 230 -20.02 -11.40 -13.97
CA LEU A 230 -19.45 -12.14 -15.10
C LEU A 230 -18.78 -11.20 -16.12
N GLY A 231 -19.41 -10.08 -16.42
CA GLY A 231 -18.84 -9.02 -17.26
C GLY A 231 -17.54 -8.45 -16.68
N CYS A 232 -17.50 -8.21 -15.36
CA CYS A 232 -16.31 -7.74 -14.67
C CYS A 232 -15.17 -8.75 -14.69
N ILE A 233 -15.47 -10.01 -14.37
CA ILE A 233 -14.50 -11.12 -14.43
C ILE A 233 -13.93 -11.22 -15.84
N GLY A 234 -14.80 -11.24 -16.86
CA GLY A 234 -14.38 -11.28 -18.26
C GLY A 234 -13.49 -10.10 -18.65
N ALA A 235 -13.89 -8.87 -18.32
CA ALA A 235 -13.15 -7.67 -18.65
C ALA A 235 -11.75 -7.63 -17.98
N LEU A 236 -11.66 -7.97 -16.69
CA LEU A 236 -10.40 -8.01 -15.96
C LEU A 236 -9.51 -9.17 -16.40
N SER A 237 -10.07 -10.34 -16.69
CA SER A 237 -9.32 -11.46 -17.27
C SER A 237 -8.77 -11.12 -18.65
N LEU A 238 -9.56 -10.50 -19.52
CA LEU A 238 -9.11 -10.05 -20.85
C LEU A 238 -8.02 -8.98 -20.73
N LEU A 239 -8.17 -8.03 -19.83
CA LEU A 239 -7.14 -7.02 -19.53
C LEU A 239 -5.86 -7.68 -19.04
N GLY A 240 -5.95 -8.61 -18.09
CA GLY A 240 -4.79 -9.37 -17.60
C GLY A 240 -4.10 -10.15 -18.71
N ILE A 241 -4.85 -10.87 -19.56
CA ILE A 241 -4.30 -11.59 -20.72
C ILE A 241 -3.60 -10.61 -21.67
N GLY A 242 -4.23 -9.49 -22.01
CA GLY A 242 -3.65 -8.47 -22.88
C GLY A 242 -2.35 -7.89 -22.33
N LEU A 243 -2.30 -7.56 -21.03
CA LEU A 243 -1.09 -7.06 -20.36
C LEU A 243 0.01 -8.11 -20.32
N THR A 244 -0.31 -9.38 -20.05
CA THR A 244 0.68 -10.47 -20.08
C THR A 244 1.23 -10.71 -21.48
N ALA A 245 0.38 -10.70 -22.51
CA ALA A 245 0.79 -10.82 -23.91
C ALA A 245 1.72 -9.66 -24.31
N ALA A 246 1.34 -8.42 -23.98
CA ALA A 246 2.18 -7.25 -24.20
C ALA A 246 3.55 -7.37 -23.50
N THR A 247 3.56 -7.89 -22.27
CA THR A 247 4.80 -8.12 -21.50
C THR A 247 5.69 -9.16 -22.17
N ILE A 248 5.13 -10.26 -22.66
CA ILE A 248 5.87 -11.31 -23.37
C ILE A 248 6.48 -10.75 -24.66
N LEU A 249 5.68 -10.03 -25.46
CA LEU A 249 6.12 -9.46 -26.74
C LEU A 249 7.22 -8.41 -26.58
N GLN A 250 7.17 -7.62 -25.50
CA GLN A 250 8.13 -6.53 -25.27
C GLN A 250 9.31 -6.92 -24.35
N LEU A 251 9.35 -8.15 -23.83
CA LEU A 251 10.34 -8.58 -22.83
C LEU A 251 11.79 -8.34 -23.31
N ARG A 252 12.12 -8.85 -24.50
CA ARG A 252 13.47 -8.76 -25.09
C ARG A 252 13.79 -7.38 -25.65
N LEU A 253 12.77 -6.62 -26.06
CA LEU A 253 12.93 -5.23 -26.47
C LEU A 253 13.32 -4.34 -25.30
N TRP A 254 12.71 -4.56 -24.12
CA TRP A 254 13.00 -3.79 -22.92
C TRP A 254 14.26 -4.25 -22.19
N ASN A 255 14.65 -5.53 -22.32
CA ASN A 255 15.78 -6.11 -21.59
C ASN A 255 16.78 -6.79 -22.55
N PRO A 256 17.48 -6.03 -23.41
CA PRO A 256 18.51 -6.59 -24.28
C PRO A 256 19.70 -7.13 -23.47
N SER A 257 20.26 -8.27 -23.89
CA SER A 257 21.49 -8.82 -23.32
C SER A 257 22.66 -7.86 -23.56
N ARG A 258 23.20 -7.30 -22.48
CA ARG A 258 24.18 -6.21 -22.43
C ARG A 258 25.49 -6.36 -23.22
N MET A 259 25.79 -7.52 -23.82
CA MET A 259 27.01 -7.69 -24.62
C MET A 259 27.10 -6.74 -25.82
N VAL A 260 25.97 -6.29 -26.38
CA VAL A 260 25.97 -5.38 -27.55
C VAL A 260 26.01 -3.90 -27.15
N THR A 261 25.51 -3.53 -25.97
CA THR A 261 25.44 -2.13 -25.53
C THR A 261 26.70 -1.68 -24.79
N GLU A 262 27.34 -2.56 -24.01
CA GLU A 262 28.60 -2.22 -23.31
C GLU A 262 29.77 -2.11 -24.30
N MET A 263 29.85 -2.95 -25.36
CA MET A 263 30.84 -2.78 -26.43
C MET A 263 30.68 -1.45 -27.18
N LYS A 264 29.45 -1.07 -27.55
CA LYS A 264 29.19 0.20 -28.25
C LYS A 264 29.43 1.45 -27.40
N SER A 265 29.16 1.38 -26.10
CA SER A 265 29.32 2.52 -25.19
C SER A 265 30.72 2.68 -24.59
N GLN A 266 31.51 1.61 -24.54
CA GLN A 266 32.95 1.69 -24.29
C GLN A 266 33.71 2.22 -25.52
N GLU A 267 33.36 1.80 -26.73
CA GLU A 267 34.01 2.29 -27.96
C GLU A 267 33.66 3.76 -28.31
N GLU A 268 32.46 4.25 -27.96
CA GLU A 268 32.04 5.64 -28.24
C GLU A 268 32.31 6.64 -27.09
N GLY A 269 32.65 6.17 -25.87
CA GLY A 269 32.60 6.97 -24.64
C GLY A 269 33.95 7.37 -24.01
N GLU A 270 35.08 6.80 -24.45
CA GLU A 270 36.41 7.12 -23.92
C GLU A 270 36.99 8.46 -24.42
N SER A 271 36.26 9.20 -25.26
CA SER A 271 36.64 10.57 -25.63
C SER A 271 36.06 11.60 -24.64
N GLU A 272 36.90 11.96 -23.67
CA GLU A 272 37.05 13.32 -23.13
C GLU A 272 35.76 14.11 -22.79
N ARG A 273 35.19 13.88 -21.61
CA ARG A 273 34.48 14.95 -20.87
C ARG A 273 34.87 14.95 -19.41
N THR A 274 35.97 15.64 -19.09
CA THR A 274 36.26 16.14 -17.75
C THR A 274 35.12 17.07 -17.33
N ARG A 275 34.09 16.51 -16.68
CA ARG A 275 33.04 17.32 -16.06
C ARG A 275 33.69 18.23 -15.02
N SER A 276 33.46 19.53 -15.12
CA SER A 276 33.87 20.49 -14.10
C SER A 276 33.45 19.98 -12.72
N ALA A 277 34.40 19.91 -11.78
CA ALA A 277 34.11 19.54 -10.40
C ALA A 277 32.99 20.44 -9.87
N ARG A 278 31.87 19.84 -9.43
CA ARG A 278 30.77 20.62 -8.85
C ARG A 278 31.15 20.95 -7.41
N ALA A 279 30.95 22.20 -7.01
CA ALA A 279 31.02 22.58 -5.61
C ALA A 279 29.97 21.77 -4.81
N VAL A 280 30.45 20.91 -3.93
CA VAL A 280 29.64 20.14 -2.98
C VAL A 280 29.37 21.05 -1.77
N TRP A 281 28.16 21.00 -1.22
CA TRP A 281 27.86 21.75 0.01
C TRP A 281 28.56 21.16 1.22
N GLU A 282 28.56 21.90 2.34
CA GLU A 282 29.10 21.42 3.63
C GLU A 282 28.48 20.09 4.05
N HIS A 283 27.21 19.85 3.71
CA HIS A 283 26.53 18.57 3.88
C HIS A 283 26.47 17.79 2.55
N PRO A 284 27.39 16.85 2.28
CA PRO A 284 27.50 16.18 0.99
C PRO A 284 26.32 15.24 0.71
N VAL A 285 25.76 14.60 1.74
CA VAL A 285 24.65 13.66 1.59
C VAL A 285 23.39 14.38 1.10
N ILE A 286 22.98 15.48 1.75
CA ILE A 286 21.79 16.22 1.34
C ILE A 286 21.98 16.90 -0.03
N TRP A 287 23.17 17.44 -0.30
CA TRP A 287 23.52 17.98 -1.61
C TRP A 287 23.34 16.93 -2.69
N ARG A 288 23.85 15.71 -2.46
CA ARG A 288 23.71 14.61 -3.41
C ARG A 288 22.24 14.29 -3.64
N GLU A 289 21.45 14.12 -2.60
CA GLU A 289 20.01 13.78 -2.73
C GLU A 289 19.21 14.86 -3.46
N MET A 290 19.52 16.15 -3.26
CA MET A 290 18.77 17.26 -3.88
C MET A 290 19.28 17.64 -5.28
N ARG A 291 20.60 17.63 -5.50
CA ARG A 291 21.24 18.17 -6.71
C ARG A 291 21.60 17.11 -7.72
N THR A 292 21.84 15.88 -7.28
CA THR A 292 22.02 14.76 -8.21
C THR A 292 20.67 14.13 -8.46
N ARG A 293 20.38 13.76 -9.73
CA ARG A 293 19.15 13.03 -10.08
C ARG A 293 19.28 11.57 -9.64
N ALA A 294 19.57 11.33 -8.36
CA ALA A 294 19.83 10.01 -7.78
C ALA A 294 18.70 9.01 -8.11
N TYR A 295 17.45 9.49 -8.07
CA TYR A 295 16.27 8.68 -8.35
C TYR A 295 15.90 8.58 -9.85
N GLY A 296 16.58 9.35 -10.71
CA GLY A 296 16.41 9.32 -12.17
C GLY A 296 15.34 10.27 -12.73
N ARG A 297 15.40 10.58 -14.03
CA ARG A 297 14.47 11.51 -14.71
C ARG A 297 13.01 11.03 -14.66
N LYS A 298 12.78 9.72 -14.62
CA LYS A 298 11.45 9.10 -14.66
C LYS A 298 10.62 9.32 -13.38
N VAL A 299 11.22 9.76 -12.29
CA VAL A 299 10.48 10.16 -11.07
C VAL A 299 9.56 11.35 -11.32
N VAL A 300 9.92 12.23 -12.26
CA VAL A 300 9.06 13.35 -12.66
C VAL A 300 7.72 12.85 -13.21
N LEU A 301 7.71 11.73 -13.94
CA LEU A 301 6.47 11.15 -14.48
C LEU A 301 5.55 10.64 -13.37
N ILE A 302 6.12 10.05 -12.32
CA ILE A 302 5.37 9.59 -11.14
C ILE A 302 4.71 10.78 -10.43
N LYS A 303 5.47 11.88 -10.24
CA LYS A 303 4.94 13.12 -9.66
C LYS A 303 3.84 13.72 -10.53
N LEU A 304 4.06 13.80 -11.84
CA LEU A 304 3.08 14.33 -12.79
C LEU A 304 1.79 13.51 -12.75
N ALA A 305 1.90 12.18 -12.74
CA ALA A 305 0.75 11.29 -12.67
C ALA A 305 -0.06 11.51 -11.37
N TYR A 306 0.61 11.66 -10.24
CA TYR A 306 -0.03 12.02 -8.97
C TYR A 306 -0.67 13.43 -9.01
N LEU A 307 0.00 14.42 -9.61
CA LEU A 307 -0.56 15.77 -9.76
C LEU A 307 -1.80 15.78 -10.67
N VAL A 308 -1.83 14.96 -11.71
CA VAL A 308 -3.02 14.78 -12.56
C VAL A 308 -4.19 14.20 -11.75
N LEU A 309 -3.93 13.18 -10.91
CA LEU A 309 -4.93 12.65 -9.98
C LEU A 309 -5.43 13.74 -9.03
N ALA A 310 -4.52 14.55 -8.48
CA ALA A 310 -4.89 15.68 -7.62
C ALA A 310 -5.78 16.66 -8.38
N ILE A 311 -5.38 17.14 -9.57
CA ILE A 311 -6.20 18.05 -10.38
C ILE A 311 -7.59 17.47 -10.68
N ALA A 312 -7.67 16.17 -11.01
CA ALA A 312 -8.95 15.51 -11.20
C ALA A 312 -9.82 15.52 -9.94
N ALA A 313 -9.23 15.29 -8.76
CA ALA A 313 -9.93 15.38 -7.48
C ALA A 313 -10.44 16.81 -7.19
N PHE A 314 -9.65 17.84 -7.49
CA PHE A 314 -10.10 19.24 -7.39
C PHE A 314 -11.28 19.51 -8.32
N ALA A 315 -11.20 19.06 -9.57
CA ALA A 315 -12.26 19.26 -10.56
C ALA A 315 -13.58 18.58 -10.16
N VAL A 316 -13.53 17.34 -9.68
CA VAL A 316 -14.71 16.59 -9.21
C VAL A 316 -15.32 17.22 -7.96
N ILE A 317 -14.50 17.57 -6.97
CA ILE A 317 -15.00 18.18 -5.73
C ILE A 317 -15.54 19.59 -5.99
N GLY A 318 -14.95 20.34 -6.93
CA GLY A 318 -15.44 21.68 -7.30
C GLY A 318 -16.82 21.69 -7.92
N GLN A 319 -17.30 20.55 -8.43
CA GLN A 319 -18.66 20.38 -8.98
C GLN A 319 -19.62 19.70 -8.00
N THR A 320 -19.11 19.13 -6.90
CA THR A 320 -19.93 18.43 -5.91
C THR A 320 -20.62 19.45 -4.99
N PRO A 321 -21.96 19.40 -4.81
CA PRO A 321 -22.67 20.27 -3.87
C PRO A 321 -22.17 20.13 -2.44
N VAL A 322 -22.24 21.21 -1.66
CA VAL A 322 -21.81 21.23 -0.25
C VAL A 322 -22.61 20.24 0.61
N ASP A 323 -23.91 20.11 0.32
CA ASP A 323 -24.84 19.21 1.02
C ASP A 323 -24.86 17.80 0.42
N ALA A 324 -23.84 17.42 -0.34
CA ALA A 324 -23.74 16.07 -0.88
C ALA A 324 -23.70 15.03 0.25
N ALA A 325 -24.35 13.88 -0.01
CA ALA A 325 -24.40 12.79 0.95
C ALA A 325 -22.99 12.37 1.41
N LEU A 326 -22.86 12.08 2.70
CA LEU A 326 -21.62 11.59 3.28
C LEU A 326 -21.21 10.27 2.62
N VAL A 327 -19.93 10.16 2.25
CA VAL A 327 -19.36 8.91 1.75
C VAL A 327 -19.30 7.92 2.91
N LEU A 328 -19.89 6.73 2.70
CA LEU A 328 -20.08 5.70 3.73
C LEU A 328 -20.85 6.20 4.98
N GLY A 329 -21.56 7.32 4.90
CA GLY A 329 -22.20 7.94 6.07
C GLY A 329 -21.22 8.54 7.09
N MET A 330 -19.94 8.66 6.74
CA MET A 330 -18.86 8.95 7.71
C MET A 330 -18.15 10.27 7.42
N VAL A 331 -17.81 10.53 6.16
CA VAL A 331 -16.91 11.63 5.78
C VAL A 331 -17.51 12.37 4.58
N PRO A 332 -17.47 13.72 4.54
CA PRO A 332 -17.92 14.46 3.37
C PRO A 332 -17.05 14.14 2.14
N PRO A 333 -17.57 14.27 0.90
CA PRO A 333 -16.81 13.97 -0.31
C PRO A 333 -15.46 14.70 -0.39
N SER A 334 -15.41 15.97 0.06
CA SER A 334 -14.18 16.75 0.12
C SER A 334 -13.17 16.19 1.13
N GLY A 335 -13.64 15.70 2.29
CA GLY A 335 -12.80 14.99 3.26
C GLY A 335 -12.26 13.68 2.69
N CYS A 336 -13.08 12.91 1.98
CA CYS A 336 -12.64 11.69 1.30
C CYS A 336 -11.59 11.95 0.23
N ALA A 337 -11.73 13.03 -0.55
CA ALA A 337 -10.72 13.42 -1.53
C ALA A 337 -9.39 13.78 -0.86
N PHE A 338 -9.42 14.57 0.23
CA PHE A 338 -8.22 14.88 1.00
C PHE A 338 -7.56 13.62 1.56
N VAL A 339 -8.34 12.71 2.16
CA VAL A 339 -7.82 11.43 2.69
C VAL A 339 -7.21 10.58 1.57
N GLY A 340 -7.88 10.45 0.42
CA GLY A 340 -7.36 9.70 -0.72
C GLY A 340 -6.02 10.24 -1.23
N LEU A 341 -5.92 11.56 -1.44
CA LEU A 341 -4.66 12.22 -1.84
C LEU A 341 -3.60 12.08 -0.75
N GLY A 342 -3.96 12.33 0.51
CA GLY A 342 -3.06 12.23 1.67
C GLY A 342 -2.47 10.84 1.83
N LEU A 343 -3.28 9.78 1.80
CA LEU A 343 -2.82 8.39 1.92
C LEU A 343 -1.85 8.02 0.80
N LEU A 344 -2.13 8.43 -0.43
CA LEU A 344 -1.23 8.19 -1.57
C LEU A 344 0.08 8.95 -1.43
N ALA A 345 0.02 10.21 -1.00
CA ALA A 345 1.23 10.98 -0.71
C ALA A 345 2.08 10.30 0.36
N LEU A 346 1.45 9.86 1.45
CA LEU A 346 2.12 9.14 2.53
C LEU A 346 2.76 7.83 2.02
N LEU A 347 2.08 7.04 1.17
CA LEU A 347 2.66 5.83 0.58
C LEU A 347 3.87 6.14 -0.32
N LEU A 348 3.82 7.21 -1.11
CA LEU A 348 4.91 7.60 -2.00
C LEU A 348 6.14 8.11 -1.23
N VAL A 349 5.91 8.91 -0.17
CA VAL A 349 6.96 9.34 0.76
C VAL A 349 7.63 8.14 1.40
N ASN A 350 6.85 7.18 1.91
CA ASN A 350 7.38 5.95 2.50
C ASN A 350 8.19 5.12 1.48
N THR A 351 7.63 4.90 0.29
CA THR A 351 8.29 4.12 -0.77
C THR A 351 9.61 4.78 -1.17
N GLN A 352 9.67 6.11 -1.24
CA GLN A 352 10.89 6.83 -1.56
C GLN A 352 11.91 6.73 -0.42
N ALA A 353 11.45 6.78 0.83
CA ALA A 353 12.31 6.66 1.99
C ALA A 353 13.00 5.30 2.07
N VAL A 354 12.26 4.19 1.93
CA VAL A 354 12.85 2.84 1.92
C VAL A 354 13.87 2.71 0.78
N THR A 355 13.49 3.17 -0.40
CA THR A 355 14.31 2.99 -1.61
C THR A 355 15.55 3.87 -1.64
N SER A 356 15.55 5.01 -0.93
CA SER A 356 16.73 5.86 -0.77
C SER A 356 17.92 5.11 -0.18
N LEU A 357 17.67 4.07 0.62
CA LEU A 357 18.71 3.26 1.24
C LEU A 357 18.88 1.92 0.54
N THR A 358 17.78 1.24 0.19
CA THR A 358 17.88 -0.08 -0.44
C THR A 358 18.57 0.01 -1.79
N SER A 359 18.37 1.09 -2.56
CA SER A 359 19.06 1.28 -3.84
C SER A 359 20.58 1.45 -3.69
N GLU A 360 21.06 2.04 -2.59
CA GLU A 360 22.50 2.12 -2.30
C GLU A 360 23.06 0.78 -1.84
N ARG A 361 22.25 0.00 -1.14
CA ARG A 361 22.62 -1.34 -0.70
C ARG A 361 22.74 -2.28 -1.90
N ASP A 362 21.74 -2.28 -2.80
CA ASP A 362 21.75 -3.10 -4.02
C ASP A 362 22.89 -2.69 -4.98
N ALA A 363 23.30 -1.43 -4.95
CA ALA A 363 24.45 -0.94 -5.71
C ALA A 363 25.81 -1.20 -5.04
N ASN A 364 25.84 -1.83 -3.85
CA ASN A 364 27.03 -2.00 -3.00
C ASN A 364 27.77 -0.69 -2.67
N THR A 365 27.09 0.46 -2.73
CA THR A 365 27.67 1.78 -2.39
C THR A 365 27.49 2.13 -0.92
N LEU A 366 26.55 1.48 -0.24
CA LEU A 366 26.33 1.70 1.19
C LEU A 366 27.59 1.38 2.01
N GLU A 367 28.28 0.29 1.70
CA GLU A 367 29.49 -0.11 2.43
C GLU A 367 30.64 0.90 2.24
N LEU A 368 30.76 1.47 1.05
CA LEU A 368 31.71 2.56 0.78
C LEU A 368 31.40 3.79 1.62
N LEU A 369 30.13 4.21 1.72
CA LEU A 369 29.72 5.33 2.56
C LEU A 369 30.05 5.09 4.04
N LEU A 370 29.98 3.85 4.50
CA LEU A 370 30.29 3.49 5.88
C LEU A 370 31.79 3.55 6.23
N VAL A 371 32.67 3.65 5.23
CA VAL A 371 34.12 3.83 5.43
C VAL A 371 34.52 5.31 5.29
N THR A 372 33.58 6.19 4.93
CA THR A 372 33.82 7.65 4.87
C THR A 372 33.64 8.33 6.23
N GLU A 373 34.13 9.57 6.35
CA GLU A 373 34.01 10.40 7.57
C GLU A 373 32.58 10.94 7.82
N VAL A 374 31.57 10.48 7.08
CA VAL A 374 30.18 10.93 7.23
C VAL A 374 29.61 10.41 8.55
N THR A 375 29.24 11.33 9.44
CA THR A 375 28.64 10.95 10.72
C THR A 375 27.22 10.38 10.52
N PRO A 376 26.75 9.48 11.41
CA PRO A 376 25.39 8.95 11.33
C PRO A 376 24.29 10.02 11.31
N ARG A 377 24.49 11.10 12.07
CA ARG A 377 23.53 12.22 12.11
C ARG A 377 23.40 12.87 10.74
N GLU A 378 24.55 13.19 10.14
CA GLU A 378 24.61 13.79 8.81
C GLU A 378 24.01 12.86 7.74
N PHE A 379 24.27 11.56 7.85
CA PHE A 379 23.69 10.57 6.95
C PHE A 379 22.16 10.53 7.04
N VAL A 380 21.61 10.32 8.25
CA VAL A 380 20.17 10.15 8.46
C VAL A 380 19.40 11.44 8.14
N TYR A 381 19.83 12.59 8.66
CA TYR A 381 19.17 13.86 8.35
C TYR A 381 19.33 14.27 6.89
N GLY A 382 20.49 14.00 6.29
CA GLY A 382 20.71 14.25 4.86
C GLY A 382 19.77 13.42 3.98
N LYS A 383 19.53 12.15 4.34
CA LYS A 383 18.56 11.27 3.67
C LYS A 383 17.13 11.76 3.86
N LEU A 384 16.71 12.04 5.09
CA LEU A 384 15.36 12.55 5.39
C LEU A 384 15.09 13.87 4.65
N GLY A 385 16.01 14.82 4.69
CA GLY A 385 15.89 16.08 3.96
C GLY A 385 15.80 15.89 2.45
N GLY A 386 16.62 14.97 1.90
CA GLY A 386 16.56 14.57 0.50
C GLY A 386 15.21 13.96 0.09
N ILE A 387 14.65 13.09 0.94
CA ILE A 387 13.34 12.47 0.75
C ILE A 387 12.27 13.55 0.68
N LEU A 388 12.16 14.39 1.72
CA LEU A 388 11.15 15.45 1.83
C LEU A 388 11.25 16.45 0.68
N TYR A 389 12.46 16.85 0.29
CA TYR A 389 12.65 17.76 -0.84
C TYR A 389 12.19 17.15 -2.15
N ASN A 390 12.53 15.89 -2.40
CA ASN A 390 12.13 15.23 -3.63
C ASN A 390 10.65 14.77 -3.61
N THR A 391 9.96 14.75 -2.48
CA THR A 391 8.49 14.54 -2.43
C THR A 391 7.69 15.80 -2.20
N LYS A 392 8.30 16.99 -2.20
CA LYS A 392 7.62 18.25 -1.84
C LYS A 392 6.35 18.52 -2.65
N GLU A 393 6.33 18.19 -3.95
CA GLU A 393 5.15 18.41 -4.79
C GLU A 393 4.00 17.45 -4.42
N VAL A 394 4.36 16.22 -4.04
CA VAL A 394 3.41 15.20 -3.59
C VAL A 394 2.82 15.55 -2.22
N ILE A 395 3.66 16.06 -1.31
CA ILE A 395 3.27 16.55 0.03
C ILE A 395 2.43 17.83 -0.08
N ALA A 396 2.76 18.72 -1.02
CA ALA A 396 2.07 19.98 -1.18
C ALA A 396 0.64 19.81 -1.72
N ALA A 397 0.37 18.82 -2.59
CA ALA A 397 -0.94 18.74 -3.26
C ALA A 397 -2.13 18.59 -2.29
N PRO A 398 -2.11 17.71 -1.25
CA PRO A 398 -3.17 17.65 -0.25
C PRO A 398 -3.30 18.95 0.55
N LEU A 399 -2.19 19.61 0.89
CA LEU A 399 -2.20 20.90 1.61
C LEU A 399 -2.84 22.00 0.76
N VAL A 400 -2.51 22.08 -0.53
CA VAL A 400 -3.12 23.03 -1.47
C VAL A 400 -4.61 22.75 -1.63
N PHE A 401 -5.03 21.48 -1.71
CA PHE A 401 -6.45 21.10 -1.77
C PHE A 401 -7.22 21.59 -0.55
N MET A 402 -6.63 21.38 0.62
CA MET A 402 -7.23 21.78 1.88
C MET A 402 -7.26 23.31 2.05
N LEU A 403 -6.22 24.04 1.63
CA LEU A 403 -6.24 25.50 1.59
C LEU A 403 -7.30 26.04 0.64
N TRP A 404 -7.48 25.40 -0.52
CA TRP A 404 -8.54 25.74 -1.48
C TRP A 404 -9.93 25.57 -0.86
N GLN A 405 -10.20 24.45 -0.18
CA GLN A 405 -11.46 24.22 0.53
C GLN A 405 -11.70 25.24 1.66
N THR A 406 -10.64 25.65 2.35
CA THR A 406 -10.69 26.67 3.40
C THR A 406 -10.97 28.06 2.81
N ALA A 407 -10.36 28.40 1.68
CA ALA A 407 -10.54 29.68 1.00
C ALA A 407 -11.95 29.88 0.44
N ILE A 408 -12.61 28.80 0.00
CA ILE A 408 -14.03 28.84 -0.43
C ILE A 408 -14.99 28.88 0.77
N GLY A 409 -14.49 28.71 1.99
CA GLY A 409 -15.29 28.76 3.22
C GLY A 409 -15.98 27.44 3.58
N HIS A 410 -15.64 26.33 2.91
CA HIS A 410 -16.15 25.00 3.29
C HIS A 410 -15.56 24.51 4.61
N TRP A 411 -14.29 24.83 4.87
CA TRP A 411 -13.57 24.46 6.09
C TRP A 411 -13.15 25.72 6.86
N THR A 412 -13.09 25.64 8.18
CA THR A 412 -12.61 26.74 9.02
C THR A 412 -11.08 26.80 9.04
N TRP A 413 -10.52 27.99 9.25
CA TRP A 413 -9.06 28.18 9.40
C TRP A 413 -8.48 27.43 10.60
N GLU A 414 -9.30 27.16 11.62
CA GLU A 414 -8.89 26.35 12.77
C GLU A 414 -8.69 24.88 12.37
N HIS A 415 -9.68 24.27 11.71
CA HIS A 415 -9.55 22.90 11.21
C HIS A 415 -8.41 22.79 10.21
N ALA A 416 -8.20 23.84 9.42
CA ALA A 416 -7.09 23.93 8.50
C ALA A 416 -5.72 23.82 9.20
N LEU A 417 -5.52 24.58 10.28
CA LEU A 417 -4.28 24.55 11.05
C LEU A 417 -4.03 23.17 11.67
N TYR A 418 -5.05 22.58 12.30
CA TYR A 418 -4.96 21.25 12.91
C TYR A 418 -4.63 20.15 11.90
N LEU A 419 -5.29 20.19 10.74
CA LEU A 419 -5.10 19.21 9.69
C LEU A 419 -3.70 19.35 9.05
N THR A 420 -3.19 20.57 8.91
CA THR A 420 -1.81 20.82 8.45
C THR A 420 -0.78 20.26 9.41
N ALA A 421 -0.94 20.52 10.72
CA ALA A 421 -0.03 20.02 11.75
C ALA A 421 -0.05 18.49 11.82
N GLY A 422 -1.24 17.87 11.86
CA GLY A 422 -1.40 16.42 11.86
C GLY A 422 -0.82 15.76 10.61
N TYR A 423 -1.08 16.33 9.43
CA TYR A 423 -0.54 15.83 8.16
C TYR A 423 0.99 15.92 8.10
N ALA A 424 1.58 17.02 8.56
CA ALA A 424 3.04 17.18 8.62
C ALA A 424 3.71 16.12 9.49
N VAL A 425 3.13 15.81 10.67
CA VAL A 425 3.62 14.73 11.52
C VAL A 425 3.51 13.37 10.83
N LEU A 426 2.40 13.08 10.15
CA LEU A 426 2.23 11.83 9.41
C LEU A 426 3.21 11.70 8.24
N VAL A 427 3.57 12.80 7.58
CA VAL A 427 4.60 12.82 6.52
C VAL A 427 5.97 12.46 7.10
N LEU A 428 6.35 13.07 8.23
CA LEU A 428 7.60 12.75 8.92
C LEU A 428 7.63 11.29 9.41
N PHE A 429 6.53 10.82 9.98
CA PHE A 429 6.36 9.43 10.39
C PHE A 429 6.52 8.48 9.21
N SER A 430 5.84 8.74 8.10
CA SER A 430 5.91 7.92 6.88
C SER A 430 7.34 7.83 6.32
N ALA A 431 8.04 8.98 6.25
CA ALA A 431 9.43 9.04 5.81
C ALA A 431 10.36 8.26 6.75
N MET A 432 10.25 8.47 8.06
CA MET A 432 11.10 7.80 9.04
C MET A 432 10.82 6.29 9.11
N LEU A 433 9.56 5.88 9.01
CA LEU A 433 9.17 4.47 8.92
C LEU A 433 9.84 3.80 7.72
N GLY A 434 9.82 4.45 6.55
CA GLY A 434 10.49 3.93 5.37
C GLY A 434 12.00 3.78 5.56
N LEU A 435 12.64 4.79 6.15
CA LEU A 435 14.07 4.77 6.45
C LEU A 435 14.42 3.67 7.47
N HIS A 436 13.61 3.50 8.52
CA HIS A 436 13.75 2.47 9.56
C HIS A 436 13.75 1.05 8.97
N PHE A 437 12.76 0.74 8.12
CA PHE A 437 12.69 -0.55 7.44
C PHE A 437 13.82 -0.75 6.44
N GLY A 438 14.24 0.32 5.76
CA GLY A 438 15.43 0.33 4.91
C GLY A 438 16.68 -0.10 5.68
N LEU A 439 16.95 0.52 6.84
CA LEU A 439 18.11 0.20 7.67
C LEU A 439 18.05 -1.24 8.19
N THR A 440 16.89 -1.63 8.70
CA THR A 440 16.66 -2.90 9.40
C THR A 440 16.82 -4.13 8.50
N TYR A 441 16.26 -4.13 7.30
CA TYR A 441 16.22 -5.35 6.46
C TYR A 441 17.34 -5.38 5.42
N GLY A 442 18.25 -6.33 5.53
CA GLY A 442 19.37 -6.50 4.59
C GLY A 442 18.98 -6.77 3.13
N TYR A 443 17.72 -7.12 2.85
CA TYR A 443 17.22 -7.32 1.49
C TYR A 443 16.13 -6.32 1.13
N SER A 444 16.28 -5.64 0.00
CA SER A 444 15.39 -4.58 -0.50
C SER A 444 13.93 -5.00 -0.61
N ARG A 445 13.66 -6.21 -1.15
CA ARG A 445 12.29 -6.75 -1.21
C ARG A 445 11.64 -6.83 0.18
N GLN A 446 12.39 -7.29 1.19
CA GLN A 446 11.85 -7.42 2.54
C GLN A 446 11.66 -6.06 3.20
N ALA A 447 12.60 -5.14 3.05
CA ALA A 447 12.49 -3.77 3.56
C ALA A 447 11.22 -3.08 3.02
N ILE A 448 11.07 -3.09 1.70
CA ILE A 448 9.96 -2.46 1.00
C ILE A 448 8.63 -3.13 1.37
N ALA A 449 8.55 -4.47 1.29
CA ALA A 449 7.32 -5.18 1.56
C ALA A 449 6.85 -4.96 3.01
N ASN A 450 7.74 -5.01 3.99
CA ASN A 450 7.36 -4.80 5.39
C ASN A 450 6.98 -3.33 5.66
N SER A 451 7.66 -2.35 5.05
CA SER A 451 7.30 -0.94 5.22
C SER A 451 5.93 -0.62 4.63
N LEU A 452 5.68 -1.05 3.39
CA LEU A 452 4.38 -0.87 2.73
C LEU A 452 3.26 -1.66 3.41
N ALA A 453 3.53 -2.88 3.87
CA ALA A 453 2.57 -3.66 4.64
C ALA A 453 2.23 -2.99 5.98
N THR A 454 3.22 -2.38 6.66
CA THR A 454 2.98 -1.64 7.91
C THR A 454 2.13 -0.39 7.67
N MET A 455 2.41 0.37 6.59
CA MET A 455 1.58 1.51 6.18
C MET A 455 0.14 1.08 5.87
N PHE A 456 -0.01 0.03 5.07
CA PHE A 456 -1.33 -0.50 4.71
C PHE A 456 -2.08 -1.03 5.94
N PHE A 457 -1.39 -1.71 6.85
CA PHE A 457 -1.94 -2.20 8.10
C PHE A 457 -2.46 -1.06 8.98
N LEU A 458 -1.71 0.03 9.13
CA LEU A 458 -2.16 1.21 9.87
C LEU A 458 -3.39 1.84 9.22
N PHE A 459 -3.37 2.09 7.90
CA PHE A 459 -4.49 2.72 7.20
C PHE A 459 -5.75 1.85 7.17
N GLY A 460 -5.59 0.57 6.81
CA GLY A 460 -6.67 -0.40 6.80
C GLY A 460 -7.24 -0.63 8.20
N GLY A 461 -6.38 -0.72 9.20
CA GLY A 461 -6.78 -0.85 10.61
C GLY A 461 -7.57 0.36 11.11
N ILE A 462 -7.12 1.58 10.79
CA ILE A 462 -7.86 2.82 11.09
C ILE A 462 -9.24 2.80 10.42
N PHE A 463 -9.29 2.50 9.13
CA PHE A 463 -10.53 2.48 8.35
C PHE A 463 -11.54 1.48 8.93
N ILE A 464 -11.09 0.27 9.21
CA ILE A 464 -11.89 -0.79 9.83
C ILE A 464 -12.39 -0.35 11.22
N CYS A 465 -11.50 0.15 12.08
CA CYS A 465 -11.86 0.66 13.40
C CYS A 465 -12.94 1.74 13.32
N MET A 466 -12.75 2.71 12.42
CA MET A 466 -13.68 3.82 12.23
C MET A 466 -15.05 3.32 11.78
N LEU A 467 -15.11 2.38 10.84
CA LEU A 467 -16.35 1.76 10.37
C LEU A 467 -17.07 1.07 11.52
N LEU A 468 -16.37 0.26 12.31
CA LEU A 468 -16.93 -0.46 13.44
C LEU A 468 -17.47 0.50 14.51
N ILE A 469 -16.73 1.57 14.85
CA ILE A 469 -17.19 2.56 15.84
C ILE A 469 -18.43 3.33 15.35
N VAL A 470 -18.51 3.66 14.06
CA VAL A 470 -19.68 4.37 13.51
C VAL A 470 -20.92 3.49 13.54
N GLN A 471 -20.78 2.19 13.26
CA GLN A 471 -21.89 1.23 13.39
C GLN A 471 -22.27 0.99 14.87
N ALA A 472 -21.31 1.13 15.79
CA ALA A 472 -21.44 0.89 17.23
C ALA A 472 -22.11 2.00 18.07
N ARG A 473 -22.48 3.14 17.48
CA ARG A 473 -22.74 4.40 18.23
C ARG A 473 -23.73 4.26 19.39
N SER A 474 -24.70 3.36 19.33
CA SER A 474 -25.71 3.16 20.38
C SER A 474 -25.25 2.31 21.58
N SER A 475 -24.13 1.57 21.49
CA SER A 475 -23.72 0.59 22.51
C SER A 475 -22.20 0.59 22.78
N PHE A 476 -21.57 1.76 22.66
CA PHE A 476 -20.11 1.90 22.73
C PHE A 476 -19.47 1.27 23.99
N ALA A 477 -20.03 1.51 25.17
CA ALA A 477 -19.47 1.03 26.44
C ALA A 477 -19.43 -0.51 26.54
N VAL A 478 -20.44 -1.17 25.97
CA VAL A 478 -20.56 -2.64 25.92
C VAL A 478 -19.51 -3.25 24.99
N GLN A 479 -19.06 -2.50 23.99
CA GLN A 479 -18.17 -2.98 22.93
C GLN A 479 -16.70 -2.69 23.17
N LEU A 480 -16.37 -1.92 24.21
CA LEU A 480 -15.01 -1.57 24.59
C LEU A 480 -14.07 -2.79 24.72
N PRO A 481 -14.47 -3.95 25.29
CA PRO A 481 -13.62 -5.14 25.32
C PRO A 481 -13.21 -5.65 23.93
N ASN A 482 -14.10 -5.55 22.93
CA ASN A 482 -13.83 -6.04 21.58
C ASN A 482 -12.87 -5.11 20.85
N PHE A 483 -13.01 -3.80 21.06
CA PHE A 483 -12.02 -2.83 20.61
C PHE A 483 -10.67 -3.06 21.27
N ILE A 484 -10.60 -3.41 22.56
CA ILE A 484 -9.34 -3.77 23.23
C ILE A 484 -8.65 -4.93 22.53
N VAL A 485 -9.36 -6.00 22.17
CA VAL A 485 -8.75 -7.14 21.44
C VAL A 485 -8.15 -6.69 20.12
N PHE A 486 -8.88 -5.88 19.35
CA PHE A 486 -8.38 -5.32 18.10
C PHE A 486 -7.16 -4.42 18.29
N ILE A 487 -7.20 -3.53 19.28
CA ILE A 487 -6.12 -2.61 19.62
C ILE A 487 -4.87 -3.38 20.06
N LEU A 488 -5.01 -4.37 20.94
CA LEU A 488 -3.91 -5.21 21.42
C LEU A 488 -3.29 -6.04 20.28
N GLY A 489 -4.12 -6.62 19.40
CA GLY A 489 -3.64 -7.29 18.19
C GLY A 489 -2.88 -6.32 17.28
N GLY A 490 -3.42 -5.10 17.13
CA GLY A 490 -2.77 -3.94 16.52
C GLY A 490 -1.37 -3.68 17.05
N SER A 491 -1.27 -3.56 18.38
CA SER A 491 -0.04 -3.25 19.11
C SER A 491 1.00 -4.35 18.98
N LEU A 492 0.60 -5.62 19.08
CA LEU A 492 1.50 -6.76 18.90
C LEU A 492 2.03 -6.85 17.46
N GLY A 493 1.15 -6.67 16.47
CA GLY A 493 1.54 -6.66 15.06
C GLY A 493 2.52 -5.54 14.72
N LEU A 494 2.23 -4.33 15.19
CA LEU A 494 3.11 -3.17 15.02
C LEU A 494 4.43 -3.34 15.78
N GLY A 495 4.39 -3.88 17.00
CA GLY A 495 5.57 -4.16 17.81
C GLY A 495 6.50 -5.14 17.12
N ALA A 496 5.96 -6.25 16.61
CA ALA A 496 6.72 -7.24 15.84
C ALA A 496 7.33 -6.65 14.56
N ALA A 497 6.63 -5.73 13.89
CA ALA A 497 7.12 -5.09 12.68
C ALA A 497 8.25 -4.07 12.97
N LEU A 498 8.08 -3.23 13.99
CA LEU A 498 9.05 -2.17 14.32
C LEU A 498 10.31 -2.70 15.00
N THR A 499 10.22 -3.79 15.77
CA THR A 499 11.33 -4.29 16.63
C THR A 499 12.13 -5.44 16.03
N HIS A 500 11.92 -5.76 14.74
CA HIS A 500 12.41 -7.01 14.14
C HIS A 500 13.89 -7.34 14.35
N ARG A 501 14.81 -6.36 14.22
CA ARG A 501 16.24 -6.55 14.53
C ARG A 501 16.72 -5.78 15.74
N ASN A 502 16.17 -4.58 15.95
CA ASN A 502 16.65 -3.65 16.97
C ASN A 502 15.52 -3.39 17.97
N PRO A 503 15.24 -4.35 18.87
CA PRO A 503 14.23 -4.16 19.89
C PRO A 503 14.69 -3.08 20.86
N SER A 504 13.86 -2.05 21.05
CA SER A 504 14.06 -1.04 22.07
C SER A 504 12.78 -0.85 22.89
N PRO A 505 12.90 -0.51 24.20
CA PRO A 505 11.73 -0.20 25.02
C PRO A 505 10.89 0.94 24.43
N ALA A 506 11.54 1.93 23.81
CA ALA A 506 10.86 3.05 23.15
C ALA A 506 10.00 2.59 21.97
N LEU A 507 10.49 1.66 21.13
CA LEU A 507 9.71 1.13 20.01
C LEU A 507 8.56 0.24 20.48
N TRP A 508 8.74 -0.55 21.53
CA TRP A 508 7.64 -1.33 22.13
C TRP A 508 6.57 -0.45 22.76
N LEU A 509 6.98 0.61 23.45
CA LEU A 509 6.07 1.60 24.02
C LEU A 509 5.33 2.35 22.92
N ALA A 510 6.03 2.79 21.87
CA ALA A 510 5.43 3.42 20.71
C ALA A 510 4.40 2.50 20.02
N ALA A 511 4.78 1.26 19.72
CA ALA A 511 3.91 0.27 19.11
C ALA A 511 2.68 -0.06 19.97
N SER A 512 2.86 -0.07 21.30
CA SER A 512 1.77 -0.29 22.25
C SER A 512 0.82 0.91 22.27
N MET A 513 1.34 2.14 22.37
CA MET A 513 0.52 3.35 22.49
C MET A 513 -0.21 3.74 21.19
N LEU A 514 0.40 3.53 20.03
CA LEU A 514 -0.12 4.00 18.74
C LEU A 514 -1.57 3.57 18.48
N PRO A 515 -1.93 2.28 18.60
CA PRO A 515 -3.30 1.82 18.40
C PRO A 515 -4.31 2.41 19.41
N PHE A 516 -3.92 2.56 20.69
CA PHE A 516 -4.78 3.17 21.71
C PHE A 516 -5.00 4.67 21.43
N CYS A 517 -3.95 5.41 21.14
CA CYS A 517 -4.06 6.82 20.78
C CYS A 517 -4.86 7.01 19.49
N THR A 518 -4.70 6.11 18.52
CA THR A 518 -5.46 6.13 17.27
C THR A 518 -6.95 5.86 17.52
N PHE A 519 -7.28 4.91 18.39
CA PHE A 519 -8.66 4.67 18.80
C PHE A 519 -9.28 5.92 19.46
N TYR A 520 -8.55 6.56 20.38
CA TYR A 520 -8.96 7.82 20.98
C TYR A 520 -9.16 8.94 19.94
N VAL A 521 -8.26 9.06 18.97
CA VAL A 521 -8.37 10.04 17.87
C VAL A 521 -9.66 9.79 17.07
N ILE A 522 -9.99 8.54 16.76
CA ILE A 522 -11.21 8.22 16.02
C ILE A 522 -12.45 8.62 16.83
N THR A 523 -12.52 8.27 18.13
CA THR A 523 -13.68 8.61 18.96
C THR A 523 -13.80 10.12 19.17
N SER A 524 -12.69 10.83 19.41
CA SER A 524 -12.67 12.30 19.49
C SER A 524 -13.12 12.96 18.18
N TYR A 525 -12.72 12.44 17.02
CA TYR A 525 -13.20 12.93 15.73
C TYR A 525 -14.73 12.79 15.61
N LEU A 526 -15.28 11.63 15.98
CA LEU A 526 -16.73 11.38 15.93
C LEU A 526 -17.53 12.22 16.95
N LEU A 527 -16.89 12.69 18.01
CA LEU A 527 -17.44 13.61 19.01
C LEU A 527 -17.23 15.10 18.64
N GLY A 528 -16.59 15.40 17.50
CA GLY A 528 -16.33 16.77 17.06
C GLY A 528 -15.16 17.47 17.76
N GLN A 529 -14.33 16.75 18.51
CA GLN A 529 -13.19 17.31 19.26
C GLN A 529 -11.92 17.40 18.41
N THR A 530 -11.87 18.38 17.50
CA THR A 530 -10.78 18.47 16.49
C THR A 530 -9.40 18.80 17.07
N LEU A 531 -9.32 19.59 18.15
CA LEU A 531 -8.04 19.89 18.81
C LEU A 531 -7.43 18.64 19.45
N GLY A 532 -8.25 17.84 20.16
CA GLY A 532 -7.81 16.59 20.78
C GLY A 532 -7.28 15.61 19.75
N VAL A 533 -7.94 15.51 18.59
CA VAL A 533 -7.46 14.74 17.43
C VAL A 533 -6.06 15.17 17.01
N CYS A 534 -5.84 16.47 16.79
CA CYS A 534 -4.53 17.00 16.39
C CYS A 534 -3.44 16.67 17.42
N LEU A 535 -3.68 16.94 18.70
CA LEU A 535 -2.70 16.74 19.76
C LEU A 535 -2.30 15.27 19.90
N PHE A 536 -3.25 14.34 19.86
CA PHE A 536 -2.95 12.91 19.98
C PHE A 536 -2.29 12.33 18.73
N ILE A 537 -2.62 12.81 17.53
CA ILE A 537 -1.87 12.46 16.32
C ILE A 537 -0.41 12.92 16.45
N CYS A 538 -0.21 14.19 16.82
CA CYS A 538 1.12 14.75 17.01
C CYS A 538 1.92 14.00 18.07
N ALA A 539 1.31 13.67 19.21
CA ALA A 539 1.96 12.95 20.29
C ALA A 539 2.31 11.50 19.89
N ALA A 540 1.33 10.73 19.40
CA ALA A 540 1.52 9.30 19.13
C ALA A 540 2.45 9.04 17.94
N TYR A 541 2.18 9.68 16.80
CA TYR A 541 3.01 9.51 15.59
C TYR A 541 4.33 10.26 15.70
N GLY A 542 4.36 11.42 16.38
CA GLY A 542 5.60 12.15 16.67
C GLY A 542 6.53 11.36 17.58
N PHE A 543 6.02 10.82 18.69
CA PHE A 543 6.80 9.95 19.59
C PHE A 543 7.36 8.73 18.85
N THR A 544 6.53 8.06 18.05
CA THR A 544 6.98 6.88 17.27
C THR A 544 8.06 7.25 16.25
N THR A 545 7.94 8.42 15.61
CA THR A 545 8.94 8.96 14.69
C THR A 545 10.28 9.16 15.42
N ILE A 546 10.25 9.76 16.61
CA ILE A 546 11.44 9.99 17.44
C ILE A 546 12.04 8.66 17.92
N ALA A 547 11.20 7.70 18.33
CA ALA A 547 11.63 6.37 18.77
C ALA A 547 12.37 5.58 17.67
N MET A 548 12.04 5.81 16.40
CA MET A 548 12.80 5.29 15.26
C MET A 548 14.04 6.12 14.95
N LEU A 549 13.94 7.46 15.03
CA LEU A 549 15.00 8.39 14.64
C LEU A 549 16.21 8.35 15.57
N VAL A 550 15.98 8.34 16.90
CA VAL A 550 17.07 8.44 17.88
C VAL A 550 18.07 7.29 17.72
N PRO A 551 17.67 6.00 17.71
CA PRO A 551 18.61 4.90 17.49
C PRO A 551 19.31 4.97 16.13
N ALA A 552 18.62 5.41 15.07
CA ALA A 552 19.23 5.58 13.76
C ALA A 552 20.35 6.64 13.76
N VAL A 553 20.28 7.63 14.65
CA VAL A 553 21.24 8.74 14.74
C VAL A 553 22.35 8.47 15.77
N SER A 554 22.05 7.77 16.87
CA SER A 554 23.00 7.52 17.97
C SER A 554 23.68 6.17 17.93
N GLU A 555 23.03 5.14 17.39
CA GLU A 555 23.48 3.73 17.42
C GLU A 555 23.48 3.14 16.02
N PHE A 556 24.06 3.85 15.07
CA PHE A 556 23.93 3.55 13.64
C PHE A 556 24.47 2.18 13.23
N ASP A 557 25.56 1.71 13.84
CA ASP A 557 26.09 0.37 13.57
C ASP A 557 25.17 -0.75 14.08
N ILE A 558 24.47 -0.52 15.21
CA ILE A 558 23.40 -1.40 15.69
C ILE A 558 22.20 -1.30 14.73
N ALA A 559 21.85 -0.10 14.28
CA ALA A 559 20.78 0.14 13.31
C ALA A 559 21.02 -0.60 11.98
N LEU A 560 22.28 -0.72 11.55
CA LEU A 560 22.73 -1.48 10.38
C LEU A 560 22.90 -2.98 10.64
N GLY A 561 22.88 -3.41 11.91
CA GLY A 561 23.01 -4.80 12.31
C GLY A 561 24.45 -5.35 12.23
N ARG A 562 25.47 -4.50 12.32
CA ARG A 562 26.90 -4.91 12.27
C ARG A 562 27.44 -5.37 13.63
N SER A 563 26.89 -4.88 14.74
CA SER A 563 27.34 -5.18 16.11
C SER A 563 26.57 -6.31 16.81
N ALA A 564 25.58 -6.92 16.14
CA ALA A 564 24.84 -8.06 16.69
C ALA A 564 25.62 -9.40 16.63
N GLN A 565 26.85 -9.40 16.11
CA GLN A 565 27.70 -10.58 16.01
C GLN A 565 28.59 -10.82 17.24
N ASP A 566 28.56 -9.91 18.23
CA ASP A 566 29.41 -9.97 19.44
C ASP A 566 28.66 -10.33 20.74
N ARG A 567 27.48 -10.93 20.66
CA ARG A 567 26.84 -11.55 21.83
C ARG A 567 26.60 -13.03 21.57
N GLY A 568 27.66 -13.80 21.76
CA GLY A 568 27.62 -15.26 21.88
C GLY A 568 26.82 -15.73 23.08
#